data_AF-A0A9X3E579-F1
#
_entry.id   AF-A0A9X3E579-F1
#
_cell.length_a   1.000
_cell.length_b   1.000
_cell.length_c   1.000
_cell.angle_alpha   90.00
_cell.angle_beta   90.00
_cell.angle_gamma   90.00
#
_symmetry.space_group_name_H-M   'P 1'
#
loop_
_entity.id
_entity.type
_entity.pdbx_description
1 polymer ?
#
loop_
_entity_poly.entity_id
_entity_poly.type
_entity_poly.pdbx_seq_one_letter_code
_entity_poly.pdbx_strand_id
1 'polypeptide(L)'
;MARGYSTELRQQVVAFLDEGHTVRQAAEKFGVSPSFAAKARKKLAEQADAVLPFEALAAEEAGSAALDAEIAAMDLADFLGVSKRAISDFADRGIIAKTGRNRFDLRRSIQLYCDHLRGVAAGRGGDGGDALATERARLAREQADKVAMENAASRRELITVTDVRGEWVAIARRIRNMMMSVPSRCRQMLPHLTTFDVDLIDREIRTALTELGEKDDDGGADDFATRGVGRAHAAGQAQTLGLDRADGLPA
;
A
#
# COMPACT_ATOMS: atom_id res chain seq x y z
N MET A 1 -15.43 40.31 64.55
CA MET A 1 -14.00 40.33 64.17
C MET A 1 -13.71 39.10 63.32
N ALA A 2 -13.56 39.25 62.01
CA ALA A 2 -13.29 38.12 61.12
C ALA A 2 -11.82 37.69 61.30
N ARG A 3 -11.58 36.51 61.88
CA ARG A 3 -10.25 35.87 61.84
C ARG A 3 -9.94 35.58 60.38
N GLY A 4 -9.06 36.38 59.77
CA GLY A 4 -8.53 36.12 58.45
C GLY A 4 -7.68 34.86 58.51
N TYR A 5 -8.24 33.73 58.13
CA TYR A 5 -7.51 32.47 58.08
C TYR A 5 -6.48 32.51 56.92
N SER A 6 -5.24 32.08 57.21
CA SER A 6 -4.11 32.07 56.26
C SER A 6 -4.37 31.14 55.07
N THR A 7 -3.68 31.41 53.97
CA THR A 7 -3.64 30.58 52.75
C THR A 7 -3.16 29.16 53.05
N GLU A 8 -2.18 29.03 53.94
CA GLU A 8 -1.62 27.75 54.38
C GLU A 8 -2.65 26.89 55.12
N LEU A 9 -3.47 27.50 55.98
CA LEU A 9 -4.54 26.77 56.68
C LEU A 9 -5.62 26.26 55.71
N ARG A 10 -5.91 27.00 54.62
CA ARG A 10 -6.82 26.53 53.58
C ARG A 10 -6.26 25.34 52.81
N GLN A 11 -4.96 25.36 52.50
CA GLN A 11 -4.29 24.23 51.83
C GLN A 11 -4.33 22.97 52.69
N GLN A 12 -4.05 23.07 53.99
CA GLN A 12 -4.10 21.93 54.92
C GLN A 12 -5.52 21.35 55.05
N VAL A 13 -6.55 22.21 55.08
CA VAL A 13 -7.95 21.78 55.11
C VAL A 13 -8.35 21.10 53.79
N VAL A 14 -7.89 21.59 52.65
CA VAL A 14 -8.17 20.96 51.33
C VAL A 14 -7.51 19.60 51.23
N ALA A 15 -6.23 19.47 51.61
CA ALA A 15 -5.52 18.19 51.62
C ALA A 15 -6.25 17.14 52.48
N PHE A 16 -6.71 17.53 53.67
CA PHE A 16 -7.46 16.64 54.55
C PHE A 16 -8.84 16.23 54.00
N LEU A 17 -9.48 17.07 53.21
CA LEU A 17 -10.73 16.71 52.50
C LEU A 17 -10.48 15.79 51.31
N ASP A 18 -9.33 15.94 50.65
CA ASP A 18 -8.94 15.11 49.49
C ASP A 18 -8.52 13.69 49.93
N GLU A 19 -8.08 13.52 51.18
CA GLU A 19 -7.90 12.23 51.86
C GLU A 19 -9.23 11.50 52.17
N GLY A 20 -10.38 12.11 51.83
CA GLY A 20 -11.70 11.48 51.93
C GLY A 20 -12.47 11.79 53.23
N HIS A 21 -11.95 12.67 54.08
CA HIS A 21 -12.64 13.09 55.31
C HIS A 21 -13.76 14.09 55.05
N THR A 22 -14.76 14.11 55.94
CA THR A 22 -15.92 14.99 55.80
C THR A 22 -15.63 16.43 56.25
N VAL A 23 -16.39 17.40 55.71
CA VAL A 23 -16.28 18.83 56.05
C VAL A 23 -16.43 19.08 57.56
N ARG A 24 -17.25 18.28 58.25
CA ARG A 24 -17.46 18.38 59.70
C ARG A 24 -16.22 17.93 60.49
N GLN A 25 -15.57 16.86 60.04
CA GLN A 25 -14.32 16.36 60.64
C GLN A 25 -13.15 17.33 60.41
N ALA A 26 -13.08 17.95 59.22
CA ALA A 26 -12.09 18.98 58.94
C ALA A 26 -12.29 20.22 59.82
N ALA A 27 -13.55 20.65 60.03
CA ALA A 27 -13.89 21.77 60.90
C ALA A 27 -13.45 21.53 62.36
N GLU A 28 -13.71 20.33 62.88
CA GLU A 28 -13.34 19.93 64.25
C GLU A 28 -11.82 19.80 64.42
N LYS A 29 -11.13 19.17 63.47
CA LYS A 29 -9.67 18.94 63.54
C LYS A 29 -8.87 20.24 63.49
N PHE A 30 -9.26 21.18 62.62
CA PHE A 30 -8.52 22.43 62.44
C PHE A 30 -9.09 23.61 63.25
N GLY A 31 -10.13 23.38 64.07
CA GLY A 31 -10.77 24.43 64.87
C GLY A 31 -11.40 25.55 64.02
N VAL A 32 -11.83 25.22 62.80
CA VAL A 32 -12.39 26.17 61.83
C VAL A 32 -13.90 25.99 61.68
N SER A 33 -14.62 27.02 61.24
CA SER A 33 -16.06 26.87 61.01
C SER A 33 -16.37 25.88 59.87
N PRO A 34 -17.49 25.14 59.91
CA PRO A 34 -17.89 24.24 58.83
C PRO A 34 -18.02 24.95 57.47
N SER A 35 -18.45 26.21 57.46
CA SER A 35 -18.55 27.03 56.25
C SER A 35 -17.19 27.41 55.66
N PHE A 36 -16.16 27.52 56.50
CA PHE A 36 -14.79 27.76 56.05
C PHE A 36 -14.21 26.53 55.35
N ALA A 37 -14.36 25.35 55.96
CA ALA A 37 -13.92 24.09 55.36
C ALA A 37 -14.63 23.80 54.03
N ALA A 38 -15.94 24.08 53.93
CA ALA A 38 -16.69 23.94 52.69
C ALA A 38 -16.22 24.88 51.56
N LYS A 39 -15.76 26.09 51.91
CA LYS A 39 -15.35 27.14 50.95
C LYS A 39 -13.85 27.17 50.67
N ALA A 40 -13.05 26.33 51.34
CA ALA A 40 -11.60 26.33 51.24
C ALA A 40 -11.10 26.05 49.81
N ARG A 41 -11.70 25.07 49.11
CA ARG A 41 -11.37 24.72 47.72
C ARG A 41 -11.55 25.90 46.76
N LYS A 42 -12.72 26.56 46.81
CA LYS A 42 -13.04 27.70 45.93
C LYS A 42 -12.12 28.89 46.20
N LYS A 43 -11.84 29.19 47.47
CA LYS A 43 -11.05 30.35 47.85
C LYS A 43 -9.55 30.20 47.55
N LEU A 44 -9.03 28.96 47.53
CA LEU A 44 -7.66 28.67 47.10
C LEU A 44 -7.51 28.87 45.58
N ALA A 45 -8.49 28.41 44.79
CA ALA A 45 -8.50 28.63 43.33
C ALA A 45 -8.54 30.12 42.97
N GLU A 46 -9.41 30.91 43.62
CA GLU A 46 -9.48 32.36 43.42
C GLU A 46 -8.19 33.10 43.83
N GLN A 47 -7.38 32.53 44.74
CA GLN A 47 -6.10 33.11 45.16
C GLN A 47 -4.94 32.72 44.23
N ALA A 48 -4.97 31.53 43.63
CA ALA A 48 -4.00 31.11 42.63
C ALA A 48 -4.13 31.94 41.34
N ASP A 49 -5.36 32.26 40.93
CA ASP A 49 -5.66 33.07 39.75
C ASP A 49 -5.25 34.55 39.89
N ALA A 50 -5.09 35.03 41.13
CA ALA A 50 -4.74 36.43 41.43
C ALA A 50 -3.23 36.69 41.42
N VAL A 51 -2.39 35.65 41.35
CA VAL A 51 -0.92 35.75 41.40
C VAL A 51 -0.34 35.40 40.04
N LEU A 52 -0.52 36.23 39.00
CA LEU A 52 0.41 36.33 37.85
C LEU A 52 0.18 37.64 37.09
N PRO A 53 1.23 38.48 36.90
CA PRO A 53 1.85 38.51 35.57
C PRO A 53 3.37 38.77 35.46
N PHE A 54 4.17 38.85 36.55
CA PHE A 54 5.60 39.23 36.40
C PHE A 54 6.59 38.05 36.35
N GLU A 55 6.33 36.93 37.05
CA GLU A 55 7.27 35.80 37.11
C GLU A 55 7.24 34.87 35.86
N ALA A 56 6.13 34.86 35.12
CA ALA A 56 5.96 33.98 33.96
C ALA A 56 6.82 34.39 32.74
N LEU A 57 7.01 35.70 32.53
CA LEU A 57 7.78 36.23 31.40
C LEU A 57 9.29 35.95 31.52
N ALA A 58 9.83 35.98 32.74
CA ALA A 58 11.24 35.66 32.99
C ALA A 58 11.55 34.15 32.76
N ALA A 59 10.57 33.27 33.01
CA ALA A 59 10.69 31.84 32.74
C ALA A 59 10.66 31.53 31.23
N GLU A 60 9.87 32.28 30.45
CA GLU A 60 9.84 32.15 28.99
C GLU A 60 11.16 32.59 28.33
N GLU A 61 11.76 33.71 28.77
CA GLU A 61 13.07 34.16 28.25
C GLU A 61 14.21 33.20 28.62
N ALA A 62 14.21 32.66 29.85
CA ALA A 62 15.20 31.68 30.29
C ALA A 62 15.07 30.33 29.54
N GLY A 63 13.84 29.92 29.23
CA GLY A 63 13.57 28.70 28.45
C GLY A 63 14.00 28.82 26.99
N SER A 64 13.84 29.99 26.37
CA SER A 64 14.30 30.23 25.00
C SER A 64 15.83 30.25 24.90
N ALA A 65 16.51 30.90 25.84
CA ALA A 65 17.97 30.98 25.87
C ALA A 65 18.64 29.60 26.11
N ALA A 66 18.00 28.71 26.87
CA ALA A 66 18.51 27.36 27.13
C ALA A 66 18.42 26.44 25.89
N LEU A 67 17.47 26.69 24.98
CA LEU A 67 17.27 25.89 23.76
C LEU A 67 18.19 26.32 22.61
N ASP A 68 18.71 27.55 22.65
CA ASP A 68 19.71 28.09 21.72
C ASP A 68 21.15 27.79 22.17
N ALA A 69 21.31 26.93 23.19
CA ALA A 69 22.60 26.54 23.75
C ALA A 69 23.27 25.41 22.95
N GLU A 70 24.61 25.41 22.94
CA GLU A 70 25.40 24.31 22.40
C GLU A 70 25.44 23.13 23.37
N ILE A 71 25.16 21.93 22.86
CA ILE A 71 25.16 20.68 23.62
C ILE A 71 26.25 19.73 23.13
N ALA A 72 26.75 18.86 24.01
CA ALA A 72 27.72 17.82 23.64
C ALA A 72 27.03 16.63 22.94
N ALA A 73 27.80 15.87 22.15
CA ALA A 73 27.27 14.73 21.40
C ALA A 73 26.58 13.66 22.27
N MET A 74 27.05 13.49 23.51
CA MET A 74 26.58 12.46 24.42
C MET A 74 25.22 12.83 25.00
N ASP A 75 25.08 14.07 25.47
CA ASP A 75 23.81 14.58 25.98
C ASP A 75 22.76 14.67 24.87
N LEU A 76 23.16 15.09 23.65
CA LEU A 76 22.26 15.09 22.48
C LEU A 76 21.80 13.68 22.09
N ALA A 77 22.69 12.69 22.19
CA ALA A 77 22.36 11.28 21.99
C ALA A 77 21.30 10.81 22.99
N ASP A 78 21.48 11.13 24.27
CA ASP A 78 20.53 10.79 25.33
C ASP A 78 19.17 11.47 25.12
N PHE A 79 19.16 12.76 24.72
CA PHE A 79 17.93 13.50 24.41
C PHE A 79 17.15 12.93 23.22
N LEU A 80 17.85 12.54 22.15
CA LEU A 80 17.23 11.98 20.95
C LEU A 80 16.95 10.48 21.06
N GLY A 81 17.42 9.82 22.13
CA GLY A 81 17.31 8.38 22.33
C GLY A 81 18.13 7.55 21.33
N VAL A 82 19.26 8.07 20.87
CA VAL A 82 20.12 7.42 19.85
C VAL A 82 21.55 7.24 20.36
N SER A 83 22.33 6.37 19.72
CA SER A 83 23.73 6.19 20.11
C SER A 83 24.61 7.38 19.73
N LYS A 84 25.68 7.63 20.48
CA LYS A 84 26.71 8.64 20.12
C LYS A 84 27.28 8.43 18.71
N ARG A 85 27.41 7.17 18.26
CA ARG A 85 27.86 6.86 16.90
C ARG A 85 26.86 7.34 15.85
N ALA A 86 25.56 7.23 16.14
CA ALA A 86 24.51 7.74 15.27
C ALA A 86 24.54 9.27 15.19
N ILE A 87 24.86 9.97 16.29
CA ILE A 87 25.05 11.44 16.26
C ILE A 87 26.18 11.83 15.29
N SER A 88 27.32 11.12 15.30
CA SER A 88 28.38 11.38 14.31
C SER A 88 27.91 11.14 12.88
N ASP A 89 27.23 10.02 12.61
CA ASP A 89 26.66 9.71 11.28
C ASP A 89 25.66 10.77 10.82
N PHE A 90 24.78 11.21 11.72
CA PHE A 90 23.80 12.25 11.44
C PHE A 90 24.46 13.60 11.18
N ALA A 91 25.57 13.91 11.86
CA ALA A 91 26.34 15.12 11.60
C ALA A 91 26.98 15.08 10.21
N ASP A 92 27.56 13.95 9.83
CA ASP A 92 28.19 13.75 8.52
C ASP A 92 27.14 13.80 7.39
N ARG A 93 25.92 13.36 7.67
CA ARG A 93 24.76 13.40 6.75
C ARG A 93 23.98 14.72 6.79
N GLY A 94 24.35 15.68 7.63
CA GLY A 94 23.68 16.97 7.76
C GLY A 94 22.28 16.92 8.39
N ILE A 95 21.93 15.82 9.07
CA ILE A 95 20.64 15.61 9.77
C ILE A 95 20.63 16.32 11.14
N ILE A 96 21.80 16.69 11.67
CA ILE A 96 21.95 17.52 12.88
C ILE A 96 22.95 18.65 12.63
N ALA A 97 22.80 19.76 13.35
CA ALA A 97 23.60 20.96 13.13
C ALA A 97 24.83 20.98 14.04
N LYS A 98 26.01 20.81 13.42
CA LYS A 98 27.30 20.84 14.10
C LYS A 98 27.90 22.24 14.10
N THR A 99 28.10 22.81 15.28
CA THR A 99 28.67 24.17 15.45
C THR A 99 30.18 24.12 15.69
N GLY A 100 30.71 23.00 16.19
CA GLY A 100 32.14 22.83 16.44
C GLY A 100 32.57 21.40 16.76
N ARG A 101 33.77 21.23 17.32
CA ARG A 101 34.27 19.92 17.76
C ARG A 101 33.49 19.46 18.98
N ASN A 102 32.66 18.42 18.82
CA ASN A 102 31.79 17.88 19.88
C ASN A 102 30.79 18.91 20.44
N ARG A 103 30.35 19.87 19.60
CA ARG A 103 29.36 20.91 19.93
C ARG A 103 28.28 20.93 18.86
N PHE A 104 27.03 20.89 19.27
CA PHE A 104 25.86 20.87 18.39
C PHE A 104 24.84 21.90 18.86
N ASP A 105 24.15 22.53 17.92
CA ASP A 105 23.02 23.40 18.21
C ASP A 105 21.80 22.53 18.54
N LEU A 106 21.28 22.65 19.76
CA LEU A 106 20.19 21.82 20.25
C LEU A 106 18.90 22.03 19.44
N ARG A 107 18.42 23.29 19.34
CA ARG A 107 17.18 23.61 18.63
C ARG A 107 17.25 23.20 17.17
N ARG A 108 18.34 23.57 16.49
CA ARG A 108 18.48 23.30 15.06
C ARG A 108 18.60 21.80 14.77
N SER A 109 19.32 21.06 15.62
CA SER A 109 19.46 19.61 15.48
C SER A 109 18.14 18.86 15.68
N ILE A 110 17.32 19.27 16.66
CA ILE A 110 15.99 18.67 16.88
C ILE A 110 15.09 18.93 15.67
N GLN A 111 15.05 20.17 15.16
CA GLN A 111 14.23 20.51 13.99
C GLN A 111 14.61 19.67 12.76
N LEU A 112 15.91 19.61 12.44
CA LEU A 112 16.41 18.83 11.31
C LEU A 112 16.16 17.34 11.48
N TYR A 113 16.31 16.81 12.70
CA TYR A 113 16.02 15.41 12.99
C TYR A 113 14.52 15.09 12.85
N CYS A 114 13.63 15.96 13.34
CA CYS A 114 12.18 15.82 13.17
C CYS A 114 11.76 15.95 11.71
N ASP A 115 12.37 16.85 10.94
CA ASP A 115 12.14 16.99 9.49
C ASP A 115 12.57 15.72 8.75
N HIS A 116 13.74 15.16 9.11
CA HIS A 116 14.21 13.88 8.56
C HIS A 116 13.26 12.72 8.89
N LEU A 117 12.81 12.60 10.14
CA LEU A 117 11.83 11.56 10.51
C LEU A 117 10.50 11.74 9.79
N ARG A 118 10.04 12.99 9.60
CA ARG A 118 8.84 13.28 8.79
C ARG A 118 9.06 12.90 7.32
N GLY A 119 10.23 13.18 6.76
CA GLY A 119 10.60 12.76 5.40
C GLY A 119 10.62 11.24 5.24
N VAL A 120 11.19 10.52 6.21
CA VAL A 120 11.24 9.04 6.23
C VAL A 120 9.86 8.41 6.47
N ALA A 121 8.99 9.06 7.25
CA ALA A 121 7.63 8.60 7.45
C ALA A 121 6.73 8.88 6.24
N ALA A 122 6.94 10.01 5.56
CA ALA A 122 6.22 10.39 4.34
C ALA A 122 6.65 9.54 3.14
N GLY A 123 7.94 9.24 3.01
CA GLY A 123 8.49 8.30 2.03
C GLY A 123 8.96 7.03 2.72
N ARG A 124 8.12 5.98 2.74
CA ARG A 124 8.42 4.67 3.35
C ARG A 124 9.62 3.97 2.68
N GLY A 125 10.82 4.43 3.03
CA GLY A 125 12.07 3.68 2.97
C GLY A 125 13.19 4.20 2.06
N GLY A 126 13.36 5.52 1.89
CA GLY A 126 14.47 6.11 1.11
C GLY A 126 14.37 5.85 -0.41
N ASP A 127 15.31 6.40 -1.18
CA ASP A 127 15.34 6.32 -2.65
C ASP A 127 15.17 4.88 -3.21
N GLY A 128 15.56 3.86 -2.42
CA GLY A 128 15.34 2.44 -2.73
C GLY A 128 13.97 1.87 -2.33
N GLY A 129 13.30 2.41 -1.32
CA GLY A 129 11.99 1.95 -0.84
C GLY A 129 10.86 2.29 -1.81
N ASP A 130 10.93 3.46 -2.45
CA ASP A 130 9.95 3.89 -3.45
C ASP A 130 10.07 3.09 -4.76
N ALA A 131 11.31 2.77 -5.18
CA ALA A 131 11.57 1.88 -6.31
C ALA A 131 11.06 0.46 -6.04
N LEU A 132 11.32 -0.09 -4.84
CA LEU A 132 10.84 -1.41 -4.44
C LEU A 132 9.31 -1.46 -4.28
N ALA A 133 8.68 -0.40 -3.78
CA ALA A 133 7.23 -0.28 -3.70
C ALA A 133 6.60 -0.23 -5.10
N THR A 134 7.23 0.49 -6.02
CA THR A 134 6.79 0.60 -7.43
C THR A 134 6.89 -0.74 -8.14
N GLU A 135 8.01 -1.45 -8.02
CA GLU A 135 8.19 -2.79 -8.62
C GLU A 135 7.25 -3.83 -8.00
N ARG A 136 7.00 -3.76 -6.68
CA ARG A 136 5.99 -4.61 -6.03
C ARG A 136 4.57 -4.31 -6.52
N ALA A 137 4.25 -3.04 -6.75
CA ALA A 137 2.95 -2.65 -7.31
C ALA A 137 2.78 -3.16 -8.75
N ARG A 138 3.85 -3.14 -9.55
CA ARG A 138 3.86 -3.70 -10.91
C ARG A 138 3.65 -5.22 -10.89
N LEU A 139 4.41 -5.93 -10.07
CA LEU A 139 4.28 -7.37 -9.89
C LEU A 139 2.89 -7.77 -9.38
N ALA A 140 2.32 -6.99 -8.46
CA ALA A 140 0.96 -7.21 -7.97
C ALA A 140 -0.11 -7.03 -9.05
N ARG A 141 0.07 -6.09 -9.99
CA ARG A 141 -0.82 -5.93 -11.15
C ARG A 141 -0.75 -7.13 -12.08
N GLU A 142 0.45 -7.57 -12.44
CA GLU A 142 0.65 -8.76 -13.29
C GLU A 142 0.07 -10.03 -12.63
N GLN A 143 0.21 -10.15 -11.30
CA GLN A 143 -0.43 -11.24 -10.54
C GLN A 143 -1.96 -11.14 -10.54
N ALA A 144 -2.52 -9.94 -10.40
CA ALA A 144 -3.97 -9.73 -10.45
C ALA A 144 -4.52 -10.09 -11.85
N ASP A 145 -3.83 -9.72 -12.92
CA ASP A 145 -4.21 -10.04 -14.29
C ASP A 145 -4.16 -11.55 -14.55
N LYS A 146 -3.13 -12.24 -14.03
CA LYS A 146 -3.05 -13.71 -14.09
C LYS A 146 -4.24 -14.36 -13.38
N VAL A 147 -4.56 -13.93 -12.16
CA VAL A 147 -5.70 -14.45 -11.40
C VAL A 147 -7.03 -14.14 -12.09
N ALA A 148 -7.16 -12.96 -12.72
CA ALA A 148 -8.34 -12.61 -13.50
C ALA A 148 -8.52 -13.54 -14.71
N MET A 149 -7.44 -13.85 -15.45
CA MET A 149 -7.47 -14.82 -16.55
C MET A 149 -7.80 -16.24 -16.08
N GLU A 150 -7.23 -16.68 -14.96
CA GLU A 150 -7.54 -17.99 -14.37
C GLU A 150 -9.00 -18.08 -13.91
N ASN A 151 -9.55 -17.00 -13.34
CA ASN A 151 -10.96 -16.89 -12.98
C ASN A 151 -11.89 -16.90 -14.20
N ALA A 152 -11.53 -16.20 -15.27
CA ALA A 152 -12.30 -16.21 -16.52
C ALA A 152 -12.30 -17.60 -17.19
N ALA A 153 -11.16 -18.29 -17.20
CA ALA A 153 -11.05 -19.66 -17.69
C ALA A 153 -11.90 -20.63 -16.85
N SER A 154 -11.84 -20.54 -15.52
CA SER A 154 -12.63 -21.40 -14.63
C SER A 154 -14.13 -21.11 -14.66
N ARG A 155 -14.53 -19.87 -15.04
CA ARG A 155 -15.93 -19.51 -15.35
C ARG A 155 -16.41 -19.98 -16.72
N ARG A 156 -15.56 -20.67 -17.51
CA ARG A 156 -15.83 -21.08 -18.90
C ARG A 156 -16.06 -19.90 -19.87
N GLU A 157 -15.60 -18.72 -19.52
CA GLU A 157 -15.67 -17.53 -20.40
C GLU A 157 -14.55 -17.56 -21.47
N LEU A 158 -13.51 -18.36 -21.26
CA LEU A 158 -12.41 -18.59 -22.19
C LEU A 158 -12.33 -20.08 -22.54
N ILE A 159 -12.39 -20.41 -23.83
CA ILE A 159 -12.17 -21.75 -24.36
C ILE A 159 -10.89 -21.71 -25.20
N THR A 160 -10.02 -22.70 -25.04
CA THR A 160 -8.79 -22.74 -25.84
C THR A 160 -9.11 -23.03 -27.31
N VAL A 161 -8.39 -22.38 -28.22
CA VAL A 161 -8.53 -22.62 -29.67
C VAL A 161 -8.23 -24.10 -30.00
N THR A 162 -7.34 -24.73 -29.24
CA THR A 162 -7.04 -26.16 -29.35
C THR A 162 -8.24 -27.05 -29.04
N ASP A 163 -9.01 -26.74 -28.00
CA ASP A 163 -10.19 -27.53 -27.63
C ASP A 163 -11.30 -27.37 -28.68
N VAL A 164 -11.55 -26.13 -29.12
CA VAL A 164 -12.53 -25.84 -30.18
C VAL A 164 -12.17 -26.59 -31.46
N ARG A 165 -10.90 -26.50 -31.89
CA ARG A 165 -10.40 -27.22 -33.07
C ARG A 165 -10.55 -28.73 -32.91
N GLY A 166 -10.20 -29.27 -31.75
CA GLY A 166 -10.32 -30.69 -31.45
C GLY A 166 -11.76 -31.19 -31.60
N GLU A 167 -12.72 -30.47 -31.01
CA GLU A 167 -14.14 -30.81 -31.10
C GLU A 167 -14.67 -30.70 -32.53
N TRP A 168 -14.33 -29.65 -33.28
CA TRP A 168 -14.74 -29.53 -34.68
C TRP A 168 -14.18 -30.64 -35.55
N VAL A 169 -12.91 -31.03 -35.35
CA VAL A 169 -12.31 -32.18 -36.05
C VAL A 169 -13.03 -33.48 -35.67
N ALA A 170 -13.41 -33.66 -34.40
CA ALA A 170 -14.17 -34.82 -33.97
C ALA A 170 -15.57 -34.88 -34.59
N ILE A 171 -16.27 -33.75 -34.67
CA ILE A 171 -17.57 -33.62 -35.33
C ILE A 171 -17.45 -33.96 -36.82
N ALA A 172 -16.49 -33.35 -37.53
CA ALA A 172 -16.27 -33.59 -38.95
C ALA A 172 -15.95 -35.06 -39.25
N ARG A 173 -15.12 -35.71 -38.42
CA ARG A 173 -14.84 -37.15 -38.51
C ARG A 173 -16.09 -38.00 -38.31
N ARG A 174 -16.94 -37.68 -37.34
CA ARG A 174 -18.22 -38.39 -37.14
C ARG A 174 -19.12 -38.27 -38.36
N ILE A 175 -19.27 -37.06 -38.91
CA ILE A 175 -20.07 -36.81 -40.12
C ILE A 175 -19.55 -37.66 -41.29
N ARG A 176 -18.24 -37.60 -41.57
CA ARG A 176 -17.62 -38.40 -42.63
C ARG A 176 -17.93 -39.89 -42.47
N ASN A 177 -17.73 -40.46 -41.27
CA ASN A 177 -17.97 -41.89 -41.04
C ASN A 177 -19.46 -42.26 -41.23
N MET A 178 -20.39 -41.40 -40.79
CA MET A 178 -21.82 -41.62 -40.98
C MET A 178 -22.22 -41.56 -42.45
N MET A 179 -21.66 -40.64 -43.23
CA MET A 179 -21.92 -40.50 -44.66
C MET A 179 -21.34 -41.67 -45.46
N MET A 180 -20.11 -42.10 -45.15
CA MET A 180 -19.45 -43.23 -45.83
C MET A 180 -20.12 -44.58 -45.58
N SER A 181 -20.98 -44.68 -44.55
CA SER A 181 -21.78 -45.88 -44.31
C SER A 181 -23.14 -45.87 -45.01
N VAL A 182 -23.57 -44.73 -45.58
CA VAL A 182 -24.86 -44.61 -46.29
C VAL A 182 -24.98 -45.61 -47.44
N PRO A 183 -23.99 -45.79 -48.36
CA PRO A 183 -24.16 -46.69 -49.51
C PRO A 183 -24.45 -48.14 -49.09
N SER A 184 -23.75 -48.63 -48.06
CA SER A 184 -23.97 -49.97 -47.50
C SER A 184 -25.36 -50.11 -46.89
N ARG A 185 -25.86 -49.10 -46.17
CA ARG A 185 -27.21 -49.13 -45.59
C ARG A 185 -28.29 -49.09 -46.67
N CYS A 186 -28.11 -48.27 -47.71
CA CYS A 186 -29.01 -48.24 -48.87
C CYS A 186 -29.12 -49.61 -49.53
N ARG A 187 -28.00 -50.30 -49.77
CA ARG A 187 -27.98 -51.67 -50.31
C ARG A 187 -28.73 -52.68 -49.42
N GLN A 188 -28.61 -52.56 -48.11
CA GLN A 188 -29.30 -53.44 -47.16
C GLN A 188 -30.82 -53.18 -47.14
N MET A 189 -31.24 -51.92 -47.22
CA MET A 189 -32.66 -51.53 -47.18
C MET A 189 -33.38 -51.72 -48.52
N LEU A 190 -32.66 -51.64 -49.63
CA LEU A 190 -33.20 -51.71 -50.99
C LEU A 190 -32.48 -52.84 -51.77
N PRO A 191 -32.92 -54.10 -51.64
CA PRO A 191 -32.25 -55.26 -52.25
C PRO A 191 -32.23 -55.26 -53.78
N HIS A 192 -33.07 -54.42 -54.41
CA HIS A 192 -33.15 -54.26 -55.86
C HIS A 192 -32.12 -53.27 -56.43
N LEU A 193 -31.37 -52.55 -55.58
CA LEU A 193 -30.27 -51.71 -56.04
C LEU A 193 -29.17 -52.57 -56.64
N THR A 194 -28.71 -52.18 -57.83
CA THR A 194 -27.57 -52.83 -58.47
C THR A 194 -26.26 -52.33 -57.85
N THR A 195 -25.16 -53.05 -58.09
CA THR A 195 -23.82 -52.59 -57.69
C THR A 195 -23.50 -51.20 -58.27
N PHE A 196 -23.92 -50.96 -59.52
CA PHE A 196 -23.73 -49.67 -60.18
C PHE A 196 -24.42 -48.52 -59.43
N ASP A 197 -25.66 -48.73 -58.97
CA ASP A 197 -26.41 -47.71 -58.24
C ASP A 197 -25.74 -47.37 -56.89
N VAL A 198 -25.24 -48.39 -56.19
CA VAL A 198 -24.52 -48.21 -54.91
C VAL A 198 -23.19 -47.49 -55.13
N ASP A 199 -22.46 -47.82 -56.19
CA ASP A 199 -21.21 -47.16 -56.55
C ASP A 199 -21.42 -45.69 -56.96
N LEU A 200 -22.55 -45.40 -57.62
CA LEU A 200 -22.93 -44.03 -57.95
C LEU A 200 -23.19 -43.20 -56.67
N ILE A 201 -23.92 -43.77 -55.70
CA ILE A 201 -24.18 -43.14 -54.40
C ILE A 201 -22.87 -42.92 -53.62
N ASP A 202 -21.98 -43.91 -53.57
CA ASP A 202 -20.67 -43.78 -52.89
C ASP A 202 -19.83 -42.67 -53.52
N ARG A 203 -19.79 -42.60 -54.87
CA ARG A 203 -19.06 -41.55 -55.58
C ARG A 203 -19.62 -40.17 -55.30
N GLU A 204 -20.94 -40.00 -55.36
CA GLU A 204 -21.60 -38.72 -55.11
C GLU A 204 -21.32 -38.22 -53.68
N ILE A 205 -21.40 -39.12 -52.69
CA ILE A 205 -21.10 -38.78 -51.29
C ILE A 205 -19.64 -38.34 -51.14
N ARG A 206 -18.70 -39.01 -51.80
CA ARG A 206 -17.29 -38.61 -51.76
C ARG A 206 -17.06 -37.27 -52.43
N THR A 207 -17.64 -37.04 -53.60
CA THR A 207 -17.59 -35.74 -54.29
C THR A 207 -18.09 -34.63 -53.37
N ALA A 208 -19.29 -34.79 -52.80
CA ALA A 208 -19.88 -33.79 -51.91
C ALA A 208 -19.02 -33.53 -50.66
N LEU A 209 -18.41 -34.58 -50.07
CA LEU A 209 -17.51 -34.43 -48.91
C LEU A 209 -16.17 -33.76 -49.28
N THR A 210 -15.66 -34.00 -50.49
CA THR A 210 -14.44 -33.36 -50.99
C THR A 210 -14.70 -31.89 -51.30
N GLU A 211 -15.77 -31.57 -52.03
CA GLU A 211 -16.17 -30.18 -52.33
C GLU A 211 -16.41 -29.37 -51.04
N LEU A 212 -17.00 -29.99 -50.01
CA LEU A 212 -17.18 -29.36 -48.70
C LEU A 212 -15.84 -29.00 -48.04
N GLY A 213 -14.81 -29.83 -48.22
CA GLY A 213 -13.48 -29.57 -47.66
C GLY A 213 -12.68 -28.54 -48.45
N GLU A 214 -12.86 -28.47 -49.77
CA GLU A 214 -12.14 -27.54 -50.65
C GLU A 214 -12.67 -26.10 -50.56
N LYS A 215 -13.99 -25.93 -50.32
CA LYS A 215 -14.63 -24.61 -50.27
C LYS A 215 -14.15 -23.70 -49.12
N ASP A 216 -13.47 -24.24 -48.12
CA ASP A 216 -12.94 -23.51 -46.97
C ASP A 216 -11.47 -23.05 -47.13
N ASP A 217 -10.72 -23.61 -48.09
CA ASP A 217 -9.30 -23.25 -48.32
C ASP A 217 -9.13 -21.91 -49.08
N ASP A 218 -10.18 -21.41 -49.75
CA ASP A 218 -10.12 -20.22 -50.60
C ASP A 218 -10.26 -18.86 -49.85
N GLY A 219 -10.39 -18.83 -48.52
CA GLY A 219 -10.49 -17.52 -47.84
C GLY A 219 -10.53 -17.44 -46.31
N GLY A 220 -10.50 -18.56 -45.58
CA GLY A 220 -10.69 -18.54 -44.12
C GLY A 220 -9.43 -18.61 -43.27
N ALA A 221 -8.38 -19.30 -43.75
CA ALA A 221 -7.21 -19.60 -42.94
C ALA A 221 -6.31 -18.37 -42.69
N ASP A 222 -6.24 -17.46 -43.66
CA ASP A 222 -5.38 -16.27 -43.59
C ASP A 222 -6.04 -15.13 -42.77
N ASP A 223 -7.37 -14.99 -42.81
CA ASP A 223 -8.09 -13.95 -42.08
C ASP A 223 -8.15 -14.22 -40.55
N PHE A 224 -8.25 -15.49 -40.14
CA PHE A 224 -8.31 -15.84 -38.71
C PHE A 224 -6.95 -15.68 -38.02
N ALA A 225 -5.84 -15.95 -38.72
CA ALA A 225 -4.49 -15.66 -38.24
C ALA A 225 -4.22 -14.14 -38.17
N THR A 226 -4.78 -13.37 -39.11
CA THR A 226 -4.64 -11.91 -39.18
C THR A 226 -5.48 -11.18 -38.12
N ARG A 227 -6.63 -11.74 -37.74
CA ARG A 227 -7.55 -11.22 -36.70
C ARG A 227 -7.31 -11.81 -35.31
N GLY A 228 -6.08 -12.22 -35.00
CA GLY A 228 -5.70 -12.69 -33.67
C GLY A 228 -6.22 -11.75 -32.58
N VAL A 229 -7.24 -12.22 -31.85
CA VAL A 229 -7.72 -11.59 -30.61
C VAL A 229 -6.55 -11.59 -29.64
N GLY A 230 -5.97 -10.42 -29.44
CA GLY A 230 -4.80 -10.22 -28.57
C GLY A 230 -3.50 -9.95 -29.32
N ARG A 231 -3.45 -8.95 -30.21
CA ARG A 231 -2.17 -8.30 -30.49
C ARG A 231 -1.69 -7.65 -29.19
N ALA A 232 -0.61 -8.19 -28.64
CA ALA A 232 0.10 -7.68 -27.48
C ALA A 232 0.39 -6.18 -27.64
N HIS A 233 -0.37 -5.35 -26.93
CA HIS A 233 -0.12 -3.92 -26.81
C HIS A 233 0.99 -3.67 -25.77
N ALA A 234 2.14 -4.33 -25.89
CA ALA A 234 3.23 -4.21 -24.93
C ALA A 234 4.61 -4.53 -25.54
N ALA A 235 4.94 -3.97 -26.71
CA ALA A 235 6.31 -4.01 -27.23
C ALA A 235 6.61 -2.85 -28.19
N GLY A 236 6.06 -1.66 -27.92
CA GLY A 236 6.11 -0.51 -28.84
C GLY A 236 6.74 0.77 -28.30
N GLN A 237 7.40 0.76 -27.14
CA GLN A 237 8.11 1.95 -26.62
C GLN A 237 9.39 1.54 -25.87
N ALA A 238 10.40 1.06 -26.59
CA ALA A 238 11.77 0.95 -26.08
C ALA A 238 12.84 1.30 -27.13
N GLN A 239 12.47 2.02 -28.19
CA GLN A 239 13.40 2.52 -29.20
C GLN A 239 13.02 3.96 -29.55
N THR A 240 13.39 4.89 -28.67
CA THR A 240 13.64 6.31 -28.98
C THR A 240 14.13 7.02 -27.72
N LEU A 241 15.26 6.60 -27.17
CA LEU A 241 16.10 7.54 -26.42
C LEU A 241 17.54 7.28 -26.83
N GLY A 242 18.01 8.10 -27.77
CA GLY A 242 19.41 8.17 -28.13
C GLY A 242 20.21 8.58 -26.92
N LEU A 243 21.12 7.72 -26.49
CA LEU A 243 22.26 8.09 -25.67
C LEU A 243 23.50 7.74 -26.47
N ASP A 244 23.97 8.80 -27.11
CA ASP A 244 25.30 9.00 -27.63
C ASP A 244 26.35 8.41 -26.65
N ARG A 245 27.08 7.38 -27.09
CA ARG A 245 28.37 7.04 -26.49
C ARG A 245 29.43 7.32 -27.52
N ALA A 246 29.89 8.56 -27.48
CA ALA A 246 31.28 8.90 -27.76
C ALA A 246 32.23 8.08 -26.87
N ASP A 247 33.50 8.07 -27.31
CA ASP A 247 34.70 7.52 -26.69
C ASP A 247 34.95 6.03 -27.05
N GLY A 248 35.99 5.66 -27.81
CA GLY A 248 37.25 6.33 -28.13
C GLY A 248 38.42 5.43 -27.75
N LEU A 249 38.90 4.59 -28.69
CA LEU A 249 40.27 4.06 -28.87
C LEU A 249 40.93 3.25 -27.71
N PRO A 250 42.15 2.69 -27.91
CA PRO A 250 42.65 1.71 -28.90
C PRO A 250 43.16 0.44 -28.13
N ALA A 251 43.71 -0.65 -28.69
CA ALA A 251 44.48 -0.92 -29.91
C ALA A 251 44.27 -2.37 -30.37
#